data_AF-A0A9P8DV74-F1
#
_entry.id   AF-A0A9P8DV74-F1
#
_cell.length_a   1.000
_cell.length_b   1.000
_cell.length_c   1.000
_cell.angle_alpha   90.00
_cell.angle_beta   90.00
_cell.angle_gamma   90.00
#
_symmetry.space_group_name_H-M   'P 1'
#
loop_
_entity.id
_entity.type
_entity.pdbx_description
1 polymer ?
#
loop_
_entity_poly.entity_id
_entity_poly.type
_entity_poly.pdbx_seq_one_letter_code
_entity_poly.pdbx_strand_id
1 'polypeptide(L)'
;MNTTSPPPDALGNALELVNQAFDQVQKIPGSSILIRYIRSSYQNDPVRSAMELFLFLFAVYYLVSPSYSTKKQKQIPLTEEEIDELVEDWTPEP
;
A
#
# COMPACT_ATOMS: atom_id res chain seq x y z
N MET A 1 -7.84 -36.16 -2.89
CA MET A 1 -7.36 -34.92 -3.53
C MET A 1 -8.59 -34.14 -3.97
N ASN A 2 -8.95 -33.06 -3.28
CA ASN A 2 -10.10 -32.22 -3.66
C ASN A 2 -9.68 -31.25 -4.76
N THR A 3 -10.18 -31.45 -5.98
CA THR A 3 -10.03 -30.48 -7.08
C THR A 3 -11.22 -29.53 -7.04
N THR A 4 -11.04 -28.35 -6.43
CA THR A 4 -12.03 -27.27 -6.51
C THR A 4 -12.00 -26.73 -7.94
N SER A 5 -12.93 -27.19 -8.78
CA SER A 5 -13.16 -26.57 -10.08
C SER A 5 -13.74 -25.17 -9.87
N PRO A 6 -13.20 -24.13 -10.54
CA PRO A 6 -13.76 -22.79 -10.44
C PRO A 6 -15.20 -22.79 -10.98
N PRO A 7 -16.10 -21.98 -10.38
CA PRO A 7 -17.50 -21.96 -10.77
C PRO A 7 -17.65 -21.46 -12.23
N PRO A 8 -18.61 -22.01 -13.00
CA PRO A 8 -18.70 -21.85 -14.46
C PRO A 8 -18.92 -20.40 -14.94
N ASP A 9 -19.31 -19.52 -14.03
CA ASP A 9 -19.57 -18.10 -14.20
C ASP A 9 -18.41 -17.20 -13.74
N ALA A 10 -17.31 -17.77 -13.21
CA ALA A 10 -16.15 -17.03 -12.72
C ALA A 10 -15.56 -16.08 -13.77
N LEU A 11 -15.54 -16.50 -15.04
CA LEU A 11 -15.04 -15.66 -16.13
C LEU A 11 -15.96 -14.48 -16.43
N GLY A 12 -17.28 -14.67 -16.32
CA GLY A 12 -18.28 -13.59 -16.50
C GLY A 12 -18.20 -12.57 -15.38
N ASN A 13 -18.15 -13.05 -14.14
CA ASN A 13 -17.99 -12.21 -12.95
C ASN A 13 -16.66 -11.44 -12.99
N ALA A 14 -15.57 -12.08 -13.44
CA ALA A 14 -14.28 -11.42 -13.62
C ALA A 14 -14.33 -10.30 -14.69
N LEU A 15 -15.02 -10.54 -15.81
CA LEU A 15 -15.19 -9.54 -16.85
C LEU A 15 -15.97 -8.32 -16.34
N GLU A 16 -17.02 -8.56 -15.56
CA GLU A 16 -17.84 -7.51 -14.96
C GLU A 16 -17.04 -6.67 -13.97
N LEU A 17 -16.24 -7.32 -13.10
CA LEU A 17 -15.34 -6.62 -12.18
C LEU A 17 -14.31 -5.75 -12.91
N VAL A 18 -13.76 -6.24 -14.02
CA VAL A 18 -12.82 -5.46 -14.86
C VAL A 18 -13.52 -4.24 -15.47
N ASN A 19 -14.73 -4.40 -15.99
CA ASN A 19 -15.49 -3.30 -16.57
C ASN A 19 -15.85 -2.25 -15.50
N GLN A 20 -16.34 -2.68 -14.33
CA GLN A 20 -16.65 -1.80 -13.21
C GLN A 20 -15.40 -1.06 -12.68
N ALA A 21 -14.25 -1.75 -12.63
CA ALA A 21 -12.98 -1.13 -12.26
C ALA A 21 -12.56 -0.07 -13.30
N PHE A 22 -12.74 -0.36 -14.59
CA PHE A 22 -12.42 0.58 -15.66
C PHE A 22 -13.27 1.85 -15.59
N ASP A 23 -14.58 1.71 -15.37
CA ASP A 23 -15.50 2.85 -15.22
C ASP A 23 -15.16 3.72 -14.00
N GLN A 24 -14.70 3.10 -12.92
CA GLN A 24 -14.25 3.82 -11.73
C GLN A 24 -12.92 4.54 -11.97
N VAL A 25 -11.97 3.89 -12.66
CA VAL A 25 -10.70 4.51 -13.03
C VAL A 25 -10.93 5.71 -13.94
N GLN A 26 -11.85 5.65 -14.92
CA GLN A 26 -12.20 6.78 -15.79
C GLN A 26 -12.75 7.99 -15.03
N LYS A 27 -13.39 7.79 -13.88
CA LYS A 27 -13.91 8.88 -13.03
C LYS A 27 -12.82 9.59 -12.21
N ILE A 28 -11.63 9.02 -12.11
CA ILE A 28 -10.50 9.63 -11.38
C ILE A 28 -9.84 10.67 -12.30
N PRO A 29 -9.88 11.98 -11.97
CA PRO A 29 -9.19 12.99 -12.76
C PRO A 29 -7.68 12.71 -12.75
N GLY A 30 -7.11 12.49 -13.95
CA GLY A 30 -5.71 12.08 -14.14
C GLY A 30 -5.52 10.62 -14.60
N SER A 31 -6.54 9.77 -14.57
CA SER A 31 -6.43 8.39 -15.08
C SER A 31 -6.29 8.29 -16.60
N SER A 32 -6.80 9.27 -17.33
CA SER A 32 -6.69 9.35 -18.80
C SER A 32 -5.23 9.40 -19.27
N ILE A 33 -4.30 9.93 -18.46
CA ILE A 33 -2.87 9.92 -18.77
C ILE A 33 -2.28 8.52 -18.67
N LEU A 34 -2.68 7.74 -17.64
CA LEU A 34 -2.23 6.36 -17.44
C LEU A 34 -2.73 5.46 -18.56
N ILE A 35 -4.00 5.58 -18.92
CA ILE A 35 -4.61 4.79 -20.00
C ILE A 35 -3.97 5.13 -21.35
N ARG A 36 -3.68 6.42 -21.60
CA ARG A 36 -2.99 6.86 -22.81
C ARG A 36 -1.54 6.39 -22.86
N TYR A 37 -0.85 6.36 -21.72
CA TYR A 37 0.50 5.81 -21.59
C TYR A 37 0.48 4.30 -21.91
N ILE A 38 -0.36 3.52 -21.26
CA ILE A 38 -0.50 2.07 -21.51
C ILE A 38 -0.78 1.80 -23.00
N ARG A 39 -1.75 2.51 -23.59
CA ARG A 39 -2.14 2.34 -25.00
C ARG A 39 -1.03 2.72 -25.98
N SER A 40 -0.32 3.82 -25.74
CA SER A 40 0.75 4.30 -26.62
C SER A 40 2.04 3.48 -26.46
N SER A 41 2.28 2.90 -25.28
CA SER A 41 3.51 2.20 -24.97
C SER A 41 3.48 0.71 -25.34
N TYR A 42 2.30 0.08 -25.31
CA TYR A 42 2.10 -1.31 -25.74
C TYR A 42 2.59 -1.57 -27.18
N GLN A 43 2.57 -0.54 -28.03
CA GLN A 43 2.98 -0.62 -29.42
C GLN A 43 4.50 -0.38 -29.63
N ASN A 44 5.20 0.21 -28.67
CA ASN A 44 6.62 0.59 -28.82
C ASN A 44 7.58 -0.29 -28.00
N ASP A 45 7.26 -0.59 -26.73
CA ASP A 45 8.00 -1.54 -25.88
C ASP A 45 7.15 -1.89 -24.63
N PRO A 46 6.33 -2.95 -24.69
CA PRO A 46 5.35 -3.25 -23.64
C PRO A 46 6.01 -3.65 -22.31
N VAL A 47 7.18 -4.31 -22.33
CA VAL A 47 7.84 -4.83 -21.12
C VAL A 47 8.46 -3.71 -20.31
N ARG A 48 9.21 -2.81 -20.96
CA ARG A 48 9.83 -1.63 -20.32
C ARG A 48 8.77 -0.76 -19.64
N SER A 49 7.68 -0.52 -20.34
CA SER A 49 6.60 0.38 -19.89
C SER A 49 5.77 -0.22 -18.75
N ALA A 50 5.55 -1.54 -18.79
CA ALA A 50 4.91 -2.25 -17.68
C ALA A 50 5.79 -2.21 -16.41
N MET A 51 7.11 -2.38 -16.55
CA MET A 51 8.03 -2.24 -15.42
C MET A 51 8.05 -0.82 -14.85
N GLU A 52 8.02 0.21 -15.70
CA GLU A 52 7.96 1.60 -15.25
C GLU A 52 6.67 1.91 -14.48
N LEU A 53 5.52 1.50 -15.02
CA LEU A 53 4.23 1.66 -14.34
C LEU A 53 4.21 0.88 -13.01
N PHE A 54 4.76 -0.34 -13.00
CA PHE A 54 4.88 -1.14 -11.79
C PHE A 54 5.74 -0.44 -10.74
N LEU A 55 6.91 0.10 -11.12
CA LEU A 55 7.78 0.85 -10.21
C LEU A 55 7.12 2.13 -9.69
N PHE A 56 6.37 2.85 -10.53
CA PHE A 56 5.62 4.03 -10.12
C PHE A 56 4.53 3.67 -9.10
N LEU A 57 3.72 2.66 -9.40
CA LEU A 57 2.69 2.17 -8.48
C LEU A 57 3.30 1.63 -7.18
N PHE A 58 4.41 0.90 -7.27
CA PHE A 58 5.17 0.40 -6.13
C PHE A 58 5.69 1.55 -5.25
N ALA A 59 6.25 2.59 -5.86
CA ALA A 59 6.74 3.76 -5.13
C ALA A 59 5.58 4.51 -4.44
N VAL A 60 4.47 4.74 -5.14
CA VAL A 60 3.28 5.36 -4.55
C VAL A 60 2.74 4.51 -3.40
N TYR A 61 2.60 3.20 -3.60
CA TYR A 61 2.17 2.26 -2.56
C TYR A 61 3.12 2.31 -1.35
N TYR A 62 4.43 2.31 -1.58
CA TYR A 62 5.43 2.36 -0.52
C TYR A 62 5.40 3.68 0.26
N LEU A 63 5.16 4.81 -0.42
CA LEU A 63 5.06 6.12 0.21
C LEU A 63 3.75 6.33 0.98
N VAL A 64 2.65 5.77 0.48
CA VAL A 64 1.33 5.81 1.15
C VAL A 64 1.26 4.79 2.28
N SER A 65 1.97 3.66 2.15
CA SER A 65 2.14 2.71 3.25
C SER A 65 2.74 3.49 4.42
N PRO A 66 2.09 3.51 5.59
CA PRO A 66 2.64 4.21 6.74
C PRO A 66 4.01 3.62 6.99
N SER A 67 5.06 4.40 6.73
CA SER A 67 6.43 4.06 7.09
C SER A 67 6.34 3.66 8.55
N TYR A 68 6.50 2.36 8.82
CA TYR A 68 6.42 1.82 10.18
C TYR A 68 7.39 2.65 10.97
N SER A 69 6.84 3.57 11.75
CA SER A 69 7.60 4.51 12.53
C SER A 69 8.46 3.64 13.43
N THR A 70 9.74 3.50 13.07
CA THR A 70 10.78 2.99 13.95
C THR A 70 10.95 3.92 15.15
N LYS A 71 10.19 5.04 15.18
CA LYS A 71 9.92 5.92 16.31
C LYS A 71 8.58 5.64 17.01
N LYS A 72 8.01 4.43 16.94
CA LYS A 72 7.39 3.88 18.16
C LYS A 72 8.53 3.49 19.08
N GLN A 73 9.23 4.51 19.59
CA GLN A 73 9.86 4.38 20.89
C GLN A 73 8.73 3.88 21.77
N LYS A 74 8.90 2.65 22.22
CA LYS A 74 8.07 1.99 23.21
C LYS A 74 8.13 2.92 24.42
N GLN A 75 7.26 3.91 24.49
CA GLN A 75 6.97 4.64 25.72
C GLN A 75 6.30 3.58 26.58
N ILE A 76 7.13 2.80 27.27
CA ILE A 76 6.68 1.95 28.35
C ILE A 76 6.25 2.96 29.41
N PRO A 77 4.94 3.11 29.69
CA PRO A 77 4.54 3.96 30.79
C PRO A 77 5.13 3.35 32.07
N LEU A 78 5.92 4.14 32.80
CA LEU A 78 6.39 3.76 34.13
C LEU A 78 5.17 3.69 35.07
N THR A 79 5.16 2.74 36.00
CA THR A 79 4.17 2.74 37.08
C THR A 79 4.49 3.84 38.09
N GLU A 80 3.51 4.23 38.92
CA GLU A 80 3.73 5.22 40.00
C GLU A 80 4.86 4.79 40.94
N GLU A 81 4.96 3.50 41.26
CA GLU A 81 6.03 2.92 42.08
C GLU A 81 7.42 3.04 41.43
N GLU A 82 7.55 2.77 40.13
CA GLU A 82 8.82 2.93 39.41
C GLU A 82 9.27 4.40 39.36
N ILE A 83 8.33 5.34 39.29
CA ILE A 83 8.62 6.77 39.33
C ILE A 83 9.13 7.17 40.72
N ASP A 84 8.49 6.67 41.79
CA ASP A 84 8.88 6.97 43.17
C ASP A 84 10.29 6.46 43.48
N GLU A 85 10.65 5.25 43.02
CA GLU A 85 12.02 4.70 43.13
C GLU A 85 13.05 5.60 42.42
N LEU A 86 12.74 6.05 41.20
CA LEU A 86 13.63 6.94 40.45
C LEU A 86 13.78 8.33 41.08
N VAL A 87 12.76 8.79 41.81
CA VAL A 87 12.82 10.06 42.55
C VAL A 87 13.65 9.91 43.82
N GLU A 88 13.56 8.78 44.52
CA GLU A 88 14.37 8.48 45.71
C GLU A 88 15.87 8.36 45.38
N ASP A 89 16.20 7.76 44.22
CA ASP A 89 17.58 7.61 43.73
C ASP A 89 18.18 8.92 43.17
N TRP A 90 17.39 9.98 43.03
CA TRP A 90 17.84 11.24 42.46
C TRP A 90 18.61 12.11 43.47
N THR A 91 19.85 12.48 43.13
CA THR A 91 20.67 13.39 43.93
C THR A 91 20.76 14.76 43.25
N PRO A 92 20.35 15.86 43.91
CA PRO A 92 20.47 17.19 43.33
C PRO A 92 21.94 17.60 43.22
N GLU A 93 22.29 18.26 42.11
CA GLU A 93 23.55 18.99 42.03
C GLU A 93 23.53 20.15 43.06
N PRO A 94 24.63 20.39 43.81
CA PRO A 94 24.69 21.43 44.83
C PRO A 94 24.70 22.87 44.27
#